data_AF-A0AAU6UKY8-F1
#
_entry.id   AF-A0AAU6UKY8-F1
#
_cell.length_a   1.000
_cell.length_b   1.000
_cell.length_c   1.000
_cell.angle_alpha   90.00
_cell.angle_beta   90.00
_cell.angle_gamma   90.00
#
_symmetry.space_group_name_H-M   'P 1'
#
loop_
_entity.id
_entity.type
_entity.pdbx_description
1 polymer ?
#
loop_
_entity_poly.entity_id
_entity_poly.type
_entity_poly.pdbx_seq_one_letter_code
_entity_poly.pdbx_strand_id
1 'polypeptide(L)'
;MPLNRALYSLSFRKLSVLIECALNLHYNLSSYGIHPYVGGVMATARLDIRLDEEIKAKAEKASALLGLKSLTEYVVRLMDEDATHVIEEHESIMVKDSVFDEFMAACNKVKAPNQALLEAVKFTDKSGIK
;
A
#
# COMPACT_ATOMS: atom_id res chain seq x y z
N MET A 1 36.13 4.41 -23.54
CA MET A 1 34.95 4.77 -24.36
C MET A 1 33.72 4.14 -23.74
N PRO A 2 32.74 4.94 -23.26
CA PRO A 2 31.55 4.44 -22.60
C PRO A 2 30.34 4.53 -23.52
N LEU A 3 29.56 3.45 -23.67
CA LEU A 3 28.21 3.55 -24.23
C LEU A 3 27.34 2.40 -23.69
N ASN A 4 26.65 2.66 -22.58
CA ASN A 4 25.25 2.28 -22.43
C ASN A 4 24.64 3.09 -21.28
N ARG A 5 24.34 4.35 -21.65
CA ARG A 5 23.61 5.36 -20.89
C ARG A 5 22.26 5.54 -21.59
N ALA A 6 21.34 4.63 -21.35
CA ALA A 6 19.92 4.73 -21.68
C ALA A 6 19.27 3.59 -20.89
N LEU A 7 18.65 3.85 -19.75
CA LEU A 7 17.18 3.90 -19.65
C LEU A 7 16.68 4.69 -18.42
N TYR A 8 17.48 5.61 -17.86
CA TYR A 8 17.02 6.50 -16.78
C TYR A 8 16.36 7.79 -17.31
N SER A 9 15.56 7.65 -18.37
CA SER A 9 14.69 8.71 -18.88
C SER A 9 13.23 8.33 -18.71
N LEU A 10 12.82 8.00 -17.49
CA LEU A 10 11.44 8.23 -17.08
C LEU A 10 11.46 9.47 -16.19
N SER A 11 10.83 10.52 -16.71
CA SER A 11 10.62 11.78 -16.04
C SER A 11 9.82 11.57 -14.76
N PHE A 12 10.51 11.38 -13.63
CA PHE A 12 9.94 11.53 -12.28
C PHE A 12 9.83 13.03 -11.99
N ARG A 13 8.89 13.69 -12.67
CA ARG A 13 8.46 15.06 -12.33
C ARG A 13 6.95 15.10 -12.18
N LYS A 14 6.42 14.42 -11.16
CA LYS A 14 5.41 14.96 -10.24
C LYS A 14 5.07 13.96 -9.14
N LEU A 15 5.09 14.48 -7.91
CA LEU A 15 4.55 13.95 -6.67
C LEU A 15 5.26 12.73 -6.03
N SER A 16 5.80 13.01 -4.83
CA SER A 16 6.06 12.10 -3.70
C SER A 16 6.73 10.76 -4.04
N VAL A 17 8.03 10.70 -3.80
CA VAL A 17 8.79 9.45 -3.79
C VAL A 17 8.34 8.63 -2.58
N LEU A 18 7.38 7.73 -2.80
CA LEU A 18 7.04 6.65 -1.88
C LEU A 18 8.17 5.63 -1.96
N ILE A 19 8.90 5.46 -0.85
CA ILE A 19 9.73 4.27 -0.66
C ILE A 19 8.75 3.16 -0.30
N GLU A 20 8.16 2.51 -1.30
CA GLU A 20 7.44 1.26 -1.09
C GLU A 20 8.46 0.20 -0.64
N CYS A 21 8.44 -0.11 0.66
CA CYS A 21 9.18 -1.23 1.18
C CYS A 21 8.55 -2.50 0.58
N ALA A 22 9.33 -3.24 -0.20
CA ALA A 22 8.89 -4.42 -0.92
C ALA A 22 8.43 -5.54 0.05
N LEU A 23 7.16 -5.50 0.44
CA LEU A 23 6.34 -6.65 0.83
C LEU A 23 5.07 -6.62 -0.01
N ASN A 24 5.27 -6.67 -1.34
CA ASN A 24 4.23 -6.90 -2.33
C ASN A 24 3.65 -8.31 -2.12
N LEU A 25 2.68 -8.44 -1.21
CA LEU A 25 1.59 -9.40 -1.40
C LEU A 25 0.72 -8.81 -2.50
N HIS A 26 0.95 -9.30 -3.72
CA HIS A 26 0.16 -9.05 -4.94
C HIS A 26 -1.33 -8.85 -4.64
N TYR A 27 -1.76 -7.59 -4.50
CA TYR A 27 -3.14 -7.20 -4.75
C TYR A 27 -3.16 -6.54 -6.12
N ASN A 28 -3.79 -7.24 -7.05
CA ASN A 28 -3.86 -6.86 -8.45
C ASN A 28 -4.51 -5.48 -8.61
N LEU A 29 -3.70 -4.47 -8.92
CA LEU A 29 -4.15 -3.27 -9.61
C LEU A 29 -4.53 -3.64 -11.05
N SER A 30 -5.74 -4.15 -11.23
CA SER A 30 -6.37 -4.23 -12.55
C SER A 30 -7.87 -4.15 -12.39
N SER A 31 -8.43 -2.94 -12.45
CA SER A 31 -9.59 -2.62 -13.30
C SER A 31 -10.19 -1.25 -12.97
N TYR A 32 -9.48 -0.16 -13.28
CA TYR A 32 -10.17 1.03 -13.80
C TYR A 32 -10.52 0.74 -15.25
N GLY A 33 -11.59 -0.02 -15.43
CA GLY A 33 -12.13 -0.43 -16.72
C GLY A 33 -13.63 -0.37 -16.64
N ILE A 34 -14.21 0.63 -17.30
CA ILE A 34 -15.62 0.67 -17.66
C ILE A 34 -15.95 -0.64 -18.39
N HIS A 35 -16.67 -1.57 -17.74
CA HIS A 35 -17.29 -2.69 -18.44
C HIS A 35 -18.71 -2.93 -17.93
N PRO A 36 -19.72 -2.82 -18.81
CA PRO A 36 -21.10 -3.07 -18.47
C PRO A 36 -21.40 -4.58 -18.53
N TYR A 37 -22.12 -5.06 -17.53
CA TYR A 37 -22.86 -6.34 -17.47
C TYR A 37 -22.09 -7.69 -17.41
N VAL A 38 -22.38 -8.40 -16.30
CA VAL A 38 -22.33 -9.85 -16.04
C VAL A 38 -20.97 -10.48 -15.71
N GLY A 39 -20.85 -10.98 -14.47
CA GLY A 39 -19.78 -11.88 -14.04
C GLY A 39 -18.93 -11.33 -12.89
N GLY A 40 -19.55 -10.71 -11.89
CA GLY A 40 -18.84 -10.23 -10.70
C GLY A 40 -18.16 -11.38 -9.96
N VAL A 41 -16.90 -11.18 -9.58
CA VAL A 41 -16.19 -12.03 -8.62
C VAL A 41 -17.10 -12.18 -7.40
N MET A 42 -17.62 -13.38 -7.19
CA MET A 42 -18.47 -13.68 -6.04
C MET A 42 -17.61 -13.55 -4.79
N ALA A 43 -17.79 -12.48 -4.02
CA ALA A 43 -17.13 -12.34 -2.72
C ALA A 43 -17.56 -13.53 -1.83
N THR A 44 -16.63 -14.41 -1.51
CA THR A 44 -16.88 -15.63 -0.71
C THR A 44 -16.74 -15.39 0.79
N ALA A 45 -16.03 -14.33 1.17
CA ALA A 45 -15.86 -13.92 2.55
C ALA A 45 -17.08 -13.11 3.02
N ARG A 46 -17.49 -13.36 4.27
CA ARG A 46 -18.64 -12.70 4.89
C ARG A 46 -18.18 -11.75 5.99
N LEU A 47 -18.88 -10.63 6.10
CA LEU A 47 -18.73 -9.67 7.19
C LEU A 47 -20.11 -9.44 7.81
N ASP A 48 -20.32 -9.92 9.02
CA ASP A 48 -21.57 -9.76 9.75
C ASP A 48 -21.44 -8.60 10.75
N ILE A 49 -22.25 -7.55 10.56
CA ILE A 49 -22.21 -6.31 11.34
C ILE A 49 -23.59 -6.03 11.95
N ARG A 50 -23.61 -5.51 13.17
CA ARG A 50 -24.79 -4.90 13.79
C ARG A 50 -24.65 -3.39 13.72
N LEU A 51 -25.70 -2.72 13.25
CA LEU A 51 -25.76 -1.26 13.11
C LEU A 51 -26.94 -0.73 13.90
N ASP A 52 -26.77 0.43 14.51
CA ASP A 52 -27.90 1.20 15.00
C ASP A 52 -28.72 1.74 13.83
N GLU A 53 -30.03 1.92 14.05
CA GLU A 53 -30.97 2.31 12.98
C GLU A 53 -30.59 3.64 12.33
N GLU A 54 -30.09 4.60 13.11
CA GLU A 54 -29.65 5.90 12.60
C GLU A 54 -28.45 5.76 11.65
N ILE A 55 -27.48 4.88 12.00
CA ILE A 55 -26.28 4.64 11.18
C ILE A 55 -26.68 3.97 9.87
N LYS A 56 -27.55 2.96 9.95
CA LYS A 56 -28.09 2.28 8.78
C LYS A 56 -28.81 3.24 7.85
N ALA A 57 -29.71 4.08 8.37
CA ALA A 57 -30.44 5.05 7.56
C ALA A 57 -29.52 6.07 6.85
N LYS A 58 -28.45 6.53 7.53
CA LYS A 58 -27.44 7.41 6.91
C LYS A 58 -26.70 6.70 5.78
N ALA A 59 -26.28 5.46 5.98
CA ALA A 59 -25.57 4.68 4.97
C ALA A 59 -26.46 4.34 3.76
N GLU A 60 -27.73 4.00 3.97
CA GLU A 60 -28.70 3.76 2.90
C GLU A 60 -28.93 5.05 2.08
N LYS A 61 -29.14 6.18 2.75
CA LYS A 61 -29.27 7.48 2.06
C LYS A 61 -28.02 7.82 1.25
N ALA A 62 -26.82 7.63 1.80
CA ALA A 62 -25.57 7.86 1.08
C ALA A 62 -25.45 6.94 -0.15
N SER A 63 -25.77 5.66 0.00
CA SER A 63 -25.75 4.69 -1.11
C SER A 63 -26.67 5.10 -2.26
N ALA A 64 -27.89 5.56 -1.93
CA ALA A 64 -28.87 6.02 -2.91
C ALA A 64 -28.42 7.31 -3.62
N LEU A 65 -27.86 8.27 -2.88
CA LEU A 65 -27.34 9.52 -3.46
C LEU A 65 -26.14 9.29 -4.40
N LEU A 66 -25.35 8.25 -4.14
CA LEU A 66 -24.21 7.86 -4.98
C LEU A 66 -24.60 6.93 -6.13
N GLY A 67 -25.89 6.58 -6.27
CA GLY A 67 -26.40 5.71 -7.32
C GLY A 67 -25.94 4.25 -7.22
N LEU A 68 -25.57 3.81 -6.01
CA LEU A 68 -25.14 2.43 -5.77
C LEU A 68 -26.35 1.49 -5.69
N LYS A 69 -26.14 0.22 -6.05
CA LYS A 69 -27.23 -0.76 -6.18
C LYS A 69 -27.69 -1.30 -4.83
N SER A 70 -26.84 -1.23 -3.82
CA SER A 70 -27.15 -1.73 -2.47
C SER A 70 -26.31 -1.07 -1.38
N LEU A 71 -26.79 -1.18 -0.14
CA LEU A 71 -26.03 -0.80 1.05
C LEU A 71 -24.72 -1.60 1.16
N THR A 72 -24.71 -2.88 0.78
CA THR A 72 -23.50 -3.72 0.80
C THR A 72 -22.43 -3.17 -0.14
N GLU A 73 -22.80 -2.75 -1.34
CA GLU A 73 -21.86 -2.13 -2.29
C GLU A 73 -21.25 -0.85 -1.73
N TYR A 74 -22.05 -0.03 -1.04
CA TYR A 74 -21.56 1.18 -0.36
C TYR A 74 -20.58 0.86 0.75
N VAL A 75 -20.90 -0.11 1.62
CA VAL A 75 -20.05 -0.50 2.75
C VAL A 75 -18.74 -1.13 2.28
N VAL A 76 -18.79 -2.04 1.29
CA VAL A 76 -17.59 -2.67 0.75
C VAL A 76 -16.67 -1.62 0.12
N ARG A 77 -17.21 -0.68 -0.65
CA ARG A 77 -16.40 0.40 -1.24
C ARG A 77 -15.77 1.29 -0.18
N LEU A 78 -16.55 1.70 0.83
CA LEU A 78 -16.03 2.52 1.94
C LEU A 78 -14.91 1.81 2.70
N MET A 79 -15.07 0.51 2.97
CA MET A 79 -14.05 -0.29 3.65
C MET A 79 -12.79 -0.45 2.82
N ASP A 80 -12.91 -0.67 1.52
CA ASP A 80 -11.76 -0.80 0.62
C ASP A 80 -10.96 0.52 0.53
N GLU A 81 -11.66 1.65 0.36
CA GLU A 81 -11.06 2.99 0.32
C GLU A 81 -10.36 3.34 1.65
N ASP A 82 -11.03 3.15 2.77
CA ASP A 82 -10.49 3.47 4.10
C ASP A 82 -9.32 2.54 4.48
N ALA A 83 -9.46 1.22 4.26
CA ALA A 83 -8.40 0.28 4.56
C ALA A 83 -7.16 0.54 3.70
N THR A 84 -7.32 0.86 2.42
CA THR A 84 -6.21 1.24 1.54
C THR A 84 -5.48 2.46 2.09
N HIS A 85 -6.20 3.51 2.46
CA HIS A 85 -5.58 4.72 3.03
C HIS A 85 -4.84 4.43 4.35
N VAL A 86 -5.45 3.65 5.25
CA VAL A 86 -4.82 3.28 6.53
C VAL A 86 -3.55 2.46 6.31
N ILE A 87 -3.57 1.49 5.39
CA ILE A 87 -2.39 0.69 5.04
C ILE A 87 -1.31 1.59 4.47
N GLU A 88 -1.64 2.46 3.51
CA GLU A 88 -0.68 3.40 2.91
C GLU A 88 -0.04 4.31 3.96
N GLU A 89 -0.82 4.86 4.89
CA GLU A 89 -0.32 5.73 5.96
C GLU A 89 0.68 5.03 6.89
N HIS A 90 0.48 3.73 7.15
CA HIS A 90 1.31 2.96 8.07
C HIS A 90 2.50 2.26 7.41
N GLU A 91 2.40 1.90 6.14
CA GLU A 91 3.45 1.18 5.41
C GLU A 91 4.33 2.11 4.57
N SER A 92 3.90 3.36 4.35
CA SER A 92 4.67 4.35 3.59
C SER A 92 5.46 5.29 4.47
N ILE A 93 6.74 5.47 4.13
CA ILE A 93 7.56 6.53 4.73
C ILE A 93 7.73 7.63 3.69
N MET A 94 7.07 8.76 3.91
CA MET A 94 7.33 9.98 3.15
C MET A 94 8.56 10.69 3.72
N VAL A 95 9.62 10.76 2.93
CA VAL A 95 10.86 11.48 3.26
C VAL A 95 11.01 12.74 2.41
N LYS A 96 11.77 13.72 2.90
CA LYS A 96 12.18 14.88 2.10
C LYS A 96 13.14 14.42 1.00
N ASP A 97 13.14 15.11 -0.15
CA ASP A 97 14.03 14.81 -1.28
C ASP A 97 15.50 14.68 -0.86
N SER A 98 16.00 15.55 0.01
CA SER A 98 17.38 15.48 0.51
C SER A 98 17.68 14.19 1.29
N VAL A 99 16.71 13.71 2.08
CA VAL A 99 16.82 12.46 2.85
C VAL A 99 16.75 11.26 1.90
N PHE A 100 15.94 11.35 0.84
CA PHE A 100 15.90 10.34 -0.21
C PHE A 100 17.27 10.21 -0.90
N ASP A 101 17.89 11.33 -1.28
CA ASP A 101 19.23 11.32 -1.88
C ASP A 101 20.29 10.73 -0.94
N GLU A 102 20.24 11.07 0.35
CA GLU A 102 21.12 10.50 1.38
C GLU A 102 20.92 8.99 1.54
N PHE A 103 19.67 8.54 1.58
CA PHE A 103 19.31 7.13 1.62
C PHE A 103 19.86 6.38 0.40
N MET A 104 19.62 6.90 -0.81
CA MET A 104 20.13 6.31 -2.05
C MET A 104 21.65 6.31 -2.10
N ALA A 105 22.32 7.36 -1.60
CA ALA A 105 23.77 7.39 -1.50
C ALA A 105 24.31 6.33 -0.53
N ALA A 106 23.64 6.10 0.59
CA ALA A 106 23.98 5.06 1.56
C ALA A 106 23.80 3.65 0.97
N CYS A 107 22.70 3.39 0.25
CA CYS A 107 22.46 2.13 -0.47
C CYS A 107 23.52 1.85 -1.54
N ASN A 108 23.97 2.87 -2.26
CA ASN A 108 24.99 2.72 -3.30
C ASN A 108 26.43 2.60 -2.74
N LYS A 109 26.66 3.06 -1.51
CA LYS A 109 27.96 3.04 -0.83
C LYS A 109 27.89 2.23 0.46
N VAL A 110 27.47 0.97 0.34
CA VAL A 110 27.33 0.07 1.49
C VAL A 110 28.66 -0.06 2.23
N LYS A 111 28.67 0.36 3.50
CA LYS A 111 29.79 0.14 4.41
C LYS A 111 29.65 -1.22 5.09
N ALA A 112 30.76 -1.81 5.50
CA ALA A 112 30.72 -3.00 6.35
C ALA A 112 29.96 -2.67 7.66
N PRO A 113 29.15 -3.61 8.19
CA PRO A 113 28.49 -3.45 9.48
C PRO A 113 29.51 -3.16 10.58
N ASN A 114 29.13 -2.31 11.55
CA ASN A 114 29.99 -2.05 12.70
C ASN A 114 30.01 -3.26 13.66
N GLN A 115 30.96 -3.25 14.59
CA GLN A 115 31.15 -4.36 15.53
C GLN A 115 29.91 -4.67 16.38
N ALA A 116 29.16 -3.63 16.78
CA ALA A 116 27.94 -3.80 17.57
C ALA A 116 26.86 -4.59 16.80
N LEU A 117 26.68 -4.31 15.50
CA LEU A 117 25.76 -5.08 14.65
C LEU A 117 26.23 -6.53 14.47
N LEU A 118 27.54 -6.76 14.31
CA LEU A 118 28.10 -8.12 14.19
C LEU A 118 27.92 -8.93 15.48
N GLU A 119 28.04 -8.29 16.64
CA GLU A 119 27.82 -8.94 17.94
C GLU A 119 26.34 -9.23 18.19
N ALA A 120 25.44 -8.32 17.79
CA ALA A 120 24.00 -8.53 17.87
C ALA A 120 23.56 -9.77 17.08
N VAL A 121 24.06 -9.95 15.85
CA VAL A 121 23.79 -11.16 15.04
C VAL A 121 24.29 -12.43 15.74
N LYS A 122 25.52 -12.42 16.26
CA LYS A 122 26.07 -13.57 17.01
C LYS A 122 25.24 -13.89 18.25
N PHE A 123 24.65 -12.90 18.90
CA PHE A 123 23.77 -13.08 20.05
C PHE A 123 22.43 -13.70 19.64
N THR A 124 21.78 -13.20 18.58
CA THR A 124 20.50 -13.76 18.10
C THR A 124 20.65 -15.21 17.65
N ASP A 125 21.73 -15.53 16.93
CA ASP A 125 22.03 -16.90 16.48
C ASP A 125 22.18 -17.88 17.65
N LYS A 126 22.83 -17.44 18.73
CA LYS A 126 23.01 -18.25 19.96
C LYS A 126 21.74 -18.36 20.80
N SER A 127 20.87 -17.34 20.73
CA SER A 127 19.66 -17.26 21.55
C SER A 127 18.46 -17.96 20.92
N GLY A 128 18.56 -18.40 19.66
CA GLY A 128 17.48 -19.09 18.94
C GLY A 128 16.30 -18.19 18.55
N ILE A 129 16.45 -16.87 18.71
CA ILE A 129 15.47 -15.88 18.27
C ILE A 129 15.68 -15.68 16.77
N LYS A 130 14.73 -16.17 15.97
CA LYS A 130 14.65 -15.92 14.52
C LYS A 130 13.51 -14.98 14.21
#